data_AF-A0A7J0BI12-F1
#
_entry.id   AF-A0A7J0BI12-F1
#
_cell.length_a   1.000
_cell.length_b   1.000
_cell.length_c   1.000
_cell.angle_alpha   90.00
_cell.angle_beta   90.00
_cell.angle_gamma   90.00
#
_symmetry.space_group_name_H-M   'P 1'
#
loop_
_entity.id
_entity.type
_entity.pdbx_description
1 polymer ?
#
loop_
_entity_poly.entity_id
_entity_poly.type
_entity_poly.pdbx_seq_one_letter_code
_entity_poly.pdbx_strand_id
1 'polypeptide(L)'
;MREKRPKLAHITIKLADGTSRSIAVFGAEEWPERNGPAGLLRVQDGEKWVSRDGNKYDWHNPEAVGHLLSHILREHMGTIQPEPHIPPDTPAGTRVRVRTAAEVGRQFSTHTRSAPFERDGQWKVFVSGHRYPLPLECVERARDGPAAD
;
A
#
# COMPACT_ATOMS: atom_id res chain seq x y z
N MET A 1 20.42 18.93 -7.04
CA MET A 1 20.92 18.74 -8.42
C MET A 1 19.85 17.99 -9.19
N ARG A 2 19.36 18.51 -10.32
CA ARG A 2 18.26 17.88 -11.08
C ARG A 2 18.80 16.64 -11.80
N GLU A 3 18.25 15.46 -11.49
CA GLU A 3 18.62 14.22 -12.17
C GLU A 3 18.37 14.37 -13.69
N LYS A 4 19.36 13.95 -14.49
CA LYS A 4 19.37 14.12 -15.95
C LYS A 4 18.88 12.87 -16.69
N ARG A 5 18.83 11.73 -16.01
CA ARG A 5 18.32 10.47 -16.57
C ARG A 5 16.85 10.60 -17.01
N PRO A 6 16.45 9.88 -18.08
CA PRO A 6 15.08 9.89 -18.56
C PRO A 6 14.14 9.36 -17.46
N LYS A 7 13.05 10.10 -17.25
CA LYS A 7 11.98 9.69 -16.34
C LYS A 7 11.03 8.77 -17.09
N LEU A 8 10.67 7.66 -16.47
CA LEU A 8 9.54 6.84 -16.95
C LEU A 8 8.21 7.51 -16.61
N ALA A 9 8.12 8.13 -15.44
CA ALA A 9 6.94 8.86 -15.02
C ALA A 9 7.28 10.04 -14.11
N HIS A 10 6.35 11.01 -14.08
CA HIS A 10 6.33 12.09 -13.11
C HIS A 10 4.90 12.22 -12.59
N ILE A 11 4.72 12.07 -11.28
CA ILE A 11 3.43 12.12 -10.62
C ILE A 11 3.42 13.35 -9.72
N THR A 12 2.47 14.25 -9.92
CA THR A 12 2.26 15.40 -9.04
C THR A 12 0.96 15.20 -8.29
N ILE A 13 1.06 15.16 -6.97
CA ILE A 13 -0.07 15.04 -6.05
C ILE A 13 -0.32 16.44 -5.50
N LYS A 14 -1.49 17.01 -5.82
CA LYS A 14 -1.98 18.24 -5.18
C LYS A 14 -2.86 17.88 -4.00
N LEU A 15 -2.54 18.46 -2.86
CA LEU A 15 -3.16 18.13 -1.58
C LEU A 15 -4.16 19.22 -1.19
N ALA A 16 -5.13 18.85 -0.35
CA ALA A 16 -6.25 19.74 0.01
C ALA A 16 -5.81 20.98 0.79
N ASP A 17 -4.68 20.89 1.50
CA ASP A 17 -4.04 22.01 2.20
C ASP A 17 -3.26 22.96 1.26
N GLY A 18 -3.33 22.73 -0.05
CA GLY A 18 -2.64 23.52 -1.07
C GLY A 18 -1.19 23.13 -1.30
N THR A 19 -0.64 22.16 -0.54
CA THR A 19 0.71 21.64 -0.78
C THR A 19 0.72 20.72 -1.99
N SER A 20 1.89 20.55 -2.60
CA SER A 20 2.08 19.62 -3.71
C SER A 20 3.28 18.73 -3.45
N ARG A 21 3.11 17.42 -3.62
CA ARG A 21 4.20 16.45 -3.57
C ARG A 21 4.50 15.95 -4.98
N SER A 22 5.78 15.87 -5.30
CA SER A 22 6.26 15.51 -6.64
C SER A 22 7.03 14.21 -6.56
N ILE A 23 6.59 13.19 -7.29
CA ILE A 23 7.29 11.91 -7.37
C ILE A 23 7.80 11.70 -8.78
N ALA A 24 9.09 11.46 -8.93
CA ALA A 24 9.71 11.06 -10.18
C ALA A 24 10.09 9.58 -10.13
N VAL A 25 9.76 8.85 -11.20
CA VAL A 25 10.02 7.43 -11.34
C VAL A 25 10.96 7.22 -12.53
N PHE A 26 11.99 6.43 -12.32
CA PHE A 26 13.03 6.14 -13.29
C PHE A 26 13.20 4.62 -13.41
N GLY A 27 13.53 4.13 -14.60
CA GLY A 27 13.88 2.71 -14.77
C GLY A 27 15.23 2.42 -14.12
N ALA A 28 15.36 1.30 -13.41
CA ALA A 28 16.62 0.94 -12.78
C ALA A 28 17.74 0.71 -13.81
N GLU A 29 17.39 0.31 -15.04
CA GLU A 29 18.28 0.15 -16.20
C GLU A 29 19.07 1.42 -16.55
N GLU A 30 18.62 2.61 -16.11
CA GLU A 30 19.33 3.88 -16.28
C GLU A 30 20.55 4.02 -15.36
N TRP A 31 20.82 3.03 -14.49
CA TRP A 31 22.00 2.94 -13.62
C TRP A 31 22.83 1.66 -13.89
N PRO A 32 23.42 1.51 -15.08
CA PRO A 32 24.27 0.35 -15.38
C PRO A 32 25.48 0.26 -14.45
N GLU A 33 26.01 1.40 -13.99
CA GLU A 33 27.15 1.45 -13.06
C GLU A 33 26.82 0.97 -11.64
N ARG A 34 25.53 0.71 -11.36
CA ARG A 34 25.03 0.18 -10.08
C ARG A 34 24.31 -1.15 -10.24
N ASN A 35 24.48 -1.83 -11.37
CA ASN A 35 23.80 -3.08 -11.71
C ASN A 35 22.28 -2.96 -11.57
N GLY A 36 21.71 -1.84 -12.01
CA GLY A 36 20.26 -1.61 -11.98
C GLY A 36 19.51 -2.68 -12.77
N PRO A 37 18.65 -3.49 -12.12
CA PRO A 37 18.01 -4.62 -12.78
C PRO A 37 16.81 -4.19 -13.63
N ALA A 38 16.69 -4.75 -14.83
CA ALA A 38 15.59 -4.46 -15.74
C ALA A 38 14.22 -4.77 -15.09
N GLY A 39 13.25 -3.88 -15.31
CA GLY A 39 11.88 -4.02 -14.79
C GLY A 39 11.69 -3.58 -13.33
N LEU A 40 12.76 -3.14 -12.65
CA LEU A 40 12.65 -2.42 -11.39
C LEU A 40 12.76 -0.91 -11.59
N LEU A 41 12.37 -0.17 -10.56
CA LEU A 41 12.16 1.26 -10.59
C LEU A 41 12.94 1.92 -9.46
N ARG A 42 13.44 3.11 -9.74
CA ARG A 42 14.00 4.01 -8.73
C ARG A 42 13.06 5.19 -8.55
N VAL A 43 12.78 5.54 -7.30
CA VAL A 43 11.80 6.57 -6.97
C VAL A 43 12.46 7.73 -6.25
N GLN A 44 12.14 8.95 -6.71
CA GLN A 44 12.51 10.20 -6.06
C GLN A 44 11.24 10.90 -5.57
N ASP A 45 11.19 11.22 -4.28
CA ASP A 45 10.14 12.00 -3.64
C ASP A 45 10.67 13.41 -3.32
N GLY A 46 10.18 14.40 -4.07
CA GLY A 46 10.74 15.74 -4.12
C GLY A 46 12.20 15.69 -4.57
N GLU A 47 13.10 16.00 -3.65
CA GLU A 47 14.56 15.94 -3.88
C GLU A 47 15.22 14.70 -3.27
N LYS A 48 14.48 13.90 -2.49
CA LYS A 48 15.01 12.75 -1.76
C LYS A 48 14.79 11.45 -2.53
N TRP A 49 15.80 10.59 -2.54
CA TRP A 49 15.65 9.23 -3.05
C TRP A 49 14.94 8.38 -2.01
N VAL A 50 13.96 7.61 -2.46
CA VAL A 50 13.33 6.59 -1.62
C VAL A 50 14.36 5.47 -1.43
N SER A 51 14.57 5.08 -0.18
CA SER A 51 15.51 4.03 0.21
C SER A 51 14.95 3.21 1.34
N ARG A 52 15.01 1.89 1.23
CA ARG A 52 14.84 0.96 2.34
C ARG A 52 16.18 0.81 3.08
N ASP A 53 16.12 0.80 4.41
CA ASP A 53 17.24 0.48 5.30
C ASP A 53 18.51 1.34 5.13
N GLY A 54 18.36 2.58 4.65
CA GLY A 54 19.48 3.51 4.45
C GLY A 54 20.35 3.22 3.22
N ASN A 55 19.95 2.28 2.36
CA ASN A 55 20.65 2.01 1.11
C ASN A 55 20.50 3.17 0.13
N LYS A 56 21.62 3.82 -0.21
CA LYS A 56 21.64 4.95 -1.15
C LYS A 56 21.07 4.59 -2.53
N TYR A 57 21.14 3.33 -2.93
CA TYR A 57 20.58 2.83 -4.18
C TYR A 57 19.64 1.67 -3.86
N ASP A 58 18.35 1.93 -3.96
CA ASP A 58 17.30 0.95 -3.76
C ASP A 58 16.43 0.84 -5.01
N TRP A 59 15.91 -0.36 -5.25
CA TRP A 59 15.16 -0.71 -6.45
C TRP A 59 13.81 -1.29 -6.05
N HIS A 60 12.75 -0.72 -6.58
CA HIS A 60 11.38 -1.06 -6.24
C HIS A 60 10.70 -1.72 -7.44
N ASN A 61 9.91 -2.76 -7.19
CA ASN A 61 8.98 -3.23 -8.21
C ASN A 61 7.78 -2.25 -8.33
N PRO A 62 7.00 -2.32 -9.42
CA PRO A 62 5.84 -1.43 -9.62
C PRO A 62 4.82 -1.47 -8.47
N GLU A 63 4.61 -2.64 -7.85
CA GLU A 63 3.68 -2.82 -6.72
C GLU A 63 4.13 -1.99 -5.50
N ALA A 64 5.41 -2.03 -5.15
CA ALA A 64 5.99 -1.24 -4.06
C ALA A 64 5.86 0.27 -4.31
N VAL A 65 6.00 0.72 -5.56
CA VAL A 65 5.76 2.13 -5.92
C VAL A 65 4.28 2.49 -5.72
N GLY A 66 3.36 1.59 -6.09
CA GLY A 66 1.93 1.75 -5.82
C GLY A 66 1.60 1.86 -4.33
N HIS A 67 2.25 1.06 -3.49
CA HIS A 67 2.12 1.14 -2.03
C HIS A 67 2.66 2.46 -1.47
N LEU A 68 3.82 2.93 -1.94
CA LEU A 68 4.37 4.23 -1.56
C LEU A 68 3.40 5.38 -1.89
N LEU A 69 2.88 5.41 -3.11
CA LEU A 69 1.89 6.41 -3.53
C LEU A 69 0.64 6.37 -2.67
N SER A 70 0.14 5.17 -2.37
CA SER A 70 -1.02 4.97 -1.52
C SER A 70 -0.77 5.48 -0.10
N HIS A 71 0.41 5.21 0.47
CA HIS A 71 0.79 5.70 1.79
C HIS A 71 0.83 7.24 1.83
N ILE A 72 1.47 7.87 0.86
CA ILE A 72 1.57 9.33 0.74
C ILE A 72 0.19 9.98 0.68
N LEU A 73 -0.70 9.42 -0.15
CA LEU A 73 -2.07 9.91 -0.27
C LEU A 73 -2.84 9.76 1.05
N ARG A 74 -2.63 8.66 1.79
CA ARG A 74 -3.29 8.42 3.08
C ARG A 74 -2.85 9.39 4.16
N GLU A 75 -1.56 9.67 4.27
CA GLU A 75 -1.02 10.65 5.24
C GLU A 75 -1.71 12.02 5.10
N HIS A 76 -2.01 12.44 3.86
CA HIS A 76 -2.48 13.79 3.59
C HIS A 76 -4.00 13.91 3.42
N MET A 77 -4.70 12.83 3.09
CA MET A 77 -6.17 12.84 3.03
C MET A 77 -6.83 12.80 4.42
N GLY A 78 -6.04 12.77 5.51
CA GLY A 78 -6.58 12.61 6.86
C GLY A 78 -7.40 11.32 7.01
N THR A 79 -7.27 10.39 6.06
CA THR A 79 -7.80 9.04 6.19
C THR A 79 -6.91 8.34 7.19
N ILE A 80 -7.23 8.58 8.47
CA ILE A 80 -6.97 7.67 9.58
C ILE A 80 -7.19 6.28 8.98
N GLN A 81 -6.13 5.47 8.89
CA GLN A 81 -6.32 4.04 8.72
C GLN A 81 -7.38 3.66 9.75
N PRO A 82 -8.53 3.07 9.38
CA PRO A 82 -9.27 2.35 10.39
C PRO A 82 -8.24 1.41 11.00
N GLU A 83 -7.99 1.61 12.28
CA GLU A 83 -7.07 0.80 13.06
C GLU A 83 -7.41 -0.65 12.72
N PRO A 84 -6.46 -1.47 12.21
CA PRO A 84 -6.77 -2.83 11.82
C PRO A 84 -7.35 -3.57 13.04
N HIS A 85 -8.67 -3.73 13.07
CA HIS A 85 -9.41 -4.20 14.24
C HIS A 85 -9.40 -5.72 14.38
N ILE A 86 -8.51 -6.42 13.66
CA ILE A 86 -8.32 -7.85 13.83
C ILE A 86 -6.88 -8.13 14.28
N PRO A 87 -6.69 -8.62 15.52
CA PRO A 87 -5.37 -8.96 16.01
C PRO A 87 -4.79 -10.15 15.21
N PRO A 88 -3.45 -10.27 15.13
CA PRO A 88 -2.77 -11.30 14.32
C PRO A 88 -3.17 -12.75 14.63
N ASP A 89 -3.70 -13.00 15.82
CA ASP A 89 -4.24 -14.26 16.31
C ASP A 89 -5.69 -14.52 15.90
N THR A 90 -6.27 -13.69 15.03
CA THR A 90 -7.65 -13.88 14.57
C THR A 90 -7.81 -15.22 13.85
N PRO A 91 -8.70 -16.12 14.31
CA PRO A 91 -8.87 -17.43 13.68
C PRO A 91 -9.54 -17.32 12.31
N ALA A 92 -9.32 -18.35 11.48
CA ALA A 92 -10.12 -18.55 10.28
C ALA A 92 -11.61 -18.69 10.64
N GLY A 93 -12.51 -18.27 9.75
CA GLY A 93 -13.94 -18.25 9.98
C GLY A 93 -14.44 -17.04 10.78
N THR A 94 -13.58 -16.10 11.16
CA THR A 94 -13.99 -14.88 11.86
C THR A 94 -14.79 -13.98 10.94
N ARG A 95 -15.95 -13.50 11.41
CA ARG A 95 -16.77 -12.54 10.67
C ARG A 95 -16.10 -11.17 10.63
N VAL A 96 -15.98 -10.62 9.43
CA VAL A 96 -15.28 -9.37 9.16
C VAL A 96 -16.09 -8.50 8.20
N ARG A 97 -15.87 -7.19 8.25
CA ARG A 97 -16.27 -6.25 7.20
C ARG A 97 -15.06 -5.93 6.35
N VAL A 98 -15.22 -5.97 5.05
CA VAL A 98 -14.16 -5.61 4.10
C VAL A 98 -14.42 -4.23 3.54
N ARG A 99 -13.36 -3.42 3.46
CA ARG A 99 -13.32 -2.14 2.76
C ARG A 99 -12.14 -2.15 1.79
N THR A 100 -12.42 -2.38 0.51
CA THR A 100 -11.38 -2.29 -0.53
C THR A 100 -11.45 -0.96 -1.28
N ALA A 101 -10.29 -0.48 -1.78
CA ALA A 101 -10.23 0.73 -2.59
C ALA A 101 -10.96 0.58 -3.95
N ALA A 102 -11.15 -0.65 -4.43
CA ALA A 102 -11.89 -0.95 -5.65
C ALA A 102 -13.41 -0.76 -5.48
N GLU A 103 -13.91 -0.76 -4.25
CA GLU A 103 -15.33 -0.68 -3.91
C GLU A 103 -15.63 0.58 -3.11
N VAL A 104 -15.21 1.73 -3.65
CA VAL A 104 -15.41 3.06 -3.04
C VAL A 104 -16.86 3.20 -2.57
N GLY A 105 -17.07 3.13 -1.25
CA GLY A 105 -18.36 3.36 -0.59
C GLY A 105 -19.18 2.12 -0.21
N ARG A 106 -18.78 0.89 -0.56
CA ARG A 106 -19.49 -0.33 -0.10
C ARG A 106 -18.63 -1.14 0.86
N GLN A 107 -19.09 -1.24 2.10
CA GLN A 107 -18.62 -2.26 3.05
C GLN A 107 -19.52 -3.47 2.92
N PHE A 108 -18.94 -4.67 2.89
CA PHE A 108 -19.71 -5.91 2.98
C PHE A 108 -19.15 -6.83 4.06
N SER A 109 -20.06 -7.59 4.68
CA SER A 109 -19.71 -8.55 5.72
C SER A 109 -19.41 -9.92 5.10
N THR A 110 -18.32 -10.54 5.51
CA THR A 110 -17.85 -11.84 5.04
C THR A 110 -17.04 -12.53 6.15
N HIS A 111 -16.30 -13.59 5.84
CA HIS A 111 -15.51 -14.34 6.82
C HIS A 111 -14.05 -14.49 6.37
N THR A 112 -13.12 -14.55 7.33
CA THR A 112 -11.73 -14.93 7.07
C THR A 112 -11.66 -16.40 6.65
N ARG A 113 -10.77 -16.71 5.70
CA ARG A 113 -10.45 -18.08 5.25
C ARG A 113 -9.17 -18.62 5.86
N SER A 114 -8.35 -17.74 6.42
CA SER A 114 -7.07 -18.07 7.06
C SER A 114 -6.91 -17.27 8.35
N ALA A 115 -5.99 -17.69 9.19
CA ALA A 115 -5.38 -16.77 10.15
C ALA A 115 -4.61 -15.66 9.39
N PRO A 116 -4.45 -14.47 9.99
CA PRO A 116 -3.51 -13.47 9.49
C PRO A 116 -2.10 -14.03 9.34
N PHE A 117 -1.39 -13.55 8.34
CA PHE A 117 0.00 -13.89 8.09
C PHE A 117 0.78 -12.67 7.58
N GLU A 118 2.07 -12.63 7.86
CA GLU A 118 2.95 -11.57 7.38
C GLU A 118 3.54 -11.94 6.02
N ARG A 119 3.50 -11.00 5.07
CA ARG A 119 4.19 -11.11 3.79
C ARG A 119 4.59 -9.72 3.30
N ASP A 120 5.85 -9.58 2.87
CA ASP A 120 6.42 -8.33 2.38
C ASP A 120 6.43 -7.19 3.43
N GLY A 121 6.47 -7.54 4.73
CA GLY A 121 6.39 -6.59 5.85
C GLY A 121 4.97 -6.08 6.14
N GLN A 122 3.94 -6.73 5.60
CA GLN A 122 2.55 -6.36 5.81
C GLN A 122 1.73 -7.58 6.26
N TRP A 123 0.90 -7.39 7.28
CA TRP A 123 -0.09 -8.39 7.70
C TRP A 123 -1.24 -8.46 6.70
N LYS A 124 -1.54 -9.68 6.25
CA LYS A 124 -2.56 -9.99 5.26
C LYS A 124 -3.44 -11.15 5.76
N VAL A 125 -4.65 -11.27 5.22
CA VAL A 125 -5.58 -12.37 5.52
C VAL A 125 -6.35 -12.76 4.26
N PHE A 126 -6.58 -14.06 4.06
CA PHE A 126 -7.50 -14.50 3.02
C PHE A 126 -8.93 -14.28 3.48
N VAL A 127 -9.77 -13.71 2.62
CA VAL A 127 -11.16 -13.42 2.91
C VAL A 127 -12.06 -14.07 1.86
N SER A 128 -13.21 -14.59 2.29
CA SER A 128 -14.20 -15.16 1.38
C SER A 128 -14.72 -14.11 0.40
N GLY A 129 -14.77 -14.48 -0.88
CA GLY A 129 -15.12 -13.56 -1.98
C GLY A 129 -13.92 -12.87 -2.64
N HIS A 130 -12.72 -12.95 -2.05
CA HIS A 130 -11.50 -12.38 -2.65
C HIS A 130 -10.55 -13.47 -3.16
N ARG A 131 -10.02 -13.23 -4.37
CA ARG A 131 -9.03 -14.11 -5.01
C ARG A 131 -7.64 -13.98 -4.38
N TYR A 132 -7.30 -12.79 -3.90
CA TYR A 132 -6.00 -12.45 -3.33
C TYR A 132 -6.15 -12.08 -1.85
N PRO A 133 -5.11 -12.29 -1.01
CA PRO A 133 -5.17 -11.93 0.39
C PRO A 133 -5.23 -10.41 0.53
N LEU A 134 -6.07 -9.94 1.45
CA LEU A 134 -6.24 -8.52 1.72
C LEU A 134 -5.34 -8.09 2.88
N PRO A 135 -4.76 -6.89 2.84
CA PRO A 135 -4.17 -6.28 4.02
C PRO A 135 -5.15 -6.22 5.19
N LEU A 136 -4.67 -6.42 6.43
CA LEU A 136 -5.54 -6.30 7.62
C LEU A 136 -6.17 -4.90 7.76
N GLU A 137 -5.51 -3.86 7.25
CA GLU A 137 -6.08 -2.49 7.19
C GLU A 137 -7.35 -2.37 6.32
N CYS A 138 -7.61 -3.35 5.45
CA CYS A 138 -8.83 -3.42 4.64
C CYS A 138 -9.94 -4.23 5.30
N VAL A 139 -9.69 -4.76 6.51
CA VAL A 139 -10.55 -5.74 7.17
C VAL A 139 -10.81 -5.33 8.61
N GLU A 140 -12.07 -5.14 8.95
CA GLU A 140 -12.52 -4.80 10.30
C GLU A 140 -13.27 -5.99 10.91
N ARG A 141 -13.14 -6.25 12.21
CA ARG A 141 -14.00 -7.23 12.89
C ARG A 141 -15.45 -6.74 12.82
N ALA A 142 -16.35 -7.57 12.31
CA ALA A 142 -17.76 -7.24 12.38
C ALA A 142 -18.17 -7.33 13.86
N ARG A 143 -18.63 -6.24 14.48
CA ARG A 143 -19.29 -6.34 15.79
C ARG A 143 -20.54 -7.20 15.63
N ASP A 144 -20.74 -8.14 16.53
CA ASP A 144 -22.04 -8.76 16.71
C ASP A 144 -23.02 -7.67 17.11
N GLY A 145 -23.85 -7.23 16.16
CA GLY A 145 -25.10 -6.55 16.51
C GLY A 145 -26.00 -7.56 17.23
N PRO A 146 -26.91 -7.11 18.11
CA PRO A 146 -27.82 -8.03 18.78
C PRO A 146 -28.53 -8.88 17.73
N ALA A 147 -28.65 -10.18 18.00
CA ALA A 147 -29.46 -11.08 17.20
C ALA A 147 -30.83 -10.41 17.00
N ALA A 148 -31.19 -10.17 15.74
CA ALA A 148 -32.57 -9.84 15.43
C ALA A 148 -33.36 -11.14 15.62
N ASP A 149 -34.15 -11.18 16.69
CA ASP A 149 -35.24 -12.14 16.90
C ASP A 149 -36.23 -12.11 15.71
#